data_AF-A0A517SRT1-F1
#
_entry.id   AF-A0A517SRT1-F1
#
_cell.length_a   1.000
_cell.length_b   1.000
_cell.length_c   1.000
_cell.angle_alpha   90.00
_cell.angle_beta   90.00
_cell.angle_gamma   90.00
#
_symmetry.space_group_name_H-M   'P 1'
#
loop_
_entity.id
_entity.type
_entity.pdbx_description
1 polymer ?
#
loop_
_entity_poly.entity_id
_entity_poly.type
_entity_poly.pdbx_seq_one_letter_code
_entity_poly.pdbx_strand_id
1 'polypeptide(L)'
;MKRELRRAMMDSETFVIEMVYTDSKGQQSRRTISPIRFVSDDRMLALCLCREEPRQFYLSRCSDVRLVPAAEVMMPMPIQTVPAPATHVIPAVALA
;
A
#
# COMPACT_ATOMS: atom_id res chain seq x y z
N MET A 1 -9.97 -4.77 0.94
CA MET A 1 -9.22 -3.60 0.41
C MET A 1 -10.10 -2.40 0.03
N LYS A 2 -10.98 -2.47 -1.00
CA LYS A 2 -11.72 -1.27 -1.45
C LYS A 2 -12.62 -0.65 -0.36
N ARG A 3 -13.13 -1.47 0.56
CA ARG A 3 -13.92 -1.02 1.71
C ARG A 3 -13.07 -0.16 2.67
N GLU A 4 -11.87 -0.61 2.99
CA GLU A 4 -10.93 0.07 3.88
C GLU A 4 -10.48 1.39 3.26
N LEU A 5 -10.11 1.38 1.97
CA LEU A 5 -9.77 2.59 1.22
C LEU A 5 -10.92 3.60 1.23
N ARG A 6 -12.16 3.17 0.95
CA ARG A 6 -13.34 4.05 1.02
C ARG A 6 -13.58 4.60 2.42
N ARG A 7 -13.35 3.81 3.48
CA ARG A 7 -13.50 4.29 4.85
C ARG A 7 -12.52 5.43 5.15
N ALA A 8 -11.24 5.26 4.82
CA ALA A 8 -10.23 6.29 5.02
C ALA A 8 -10.45 7.52 4.11
N MET A 9 -11.03 7.36 2.91
CA MET A 9 -11.42 8.50 2.06
C MET A 9 -12.54 9.33 2.68
N MET A 10 -13.54 8.67 3.28
CA MET A 10 -14.72 9.35 3.85
C MET A 10 -14.48 9.92 5.25
N ASP A 11 -13.46 9.42 5.96
CA ASP A 11 -13.15 9.72 7.36
C ASP A 11 -11.64 9.86 7.54
N SER A 12 -11.06 10.79 6.80
CA SER A 12 -9.61 11.01 6.70
C SER A 12 -8.99 11.61 7.96
N GLU A 13 -9.80 12.26 8.80
CA GLU A 13 -9.35 12.78 10.10
C GLU A 13 -9.13 11.66 11.12
N THR A 14 -9.88 10.56 11.00
CA THR A 14 -9.75 9.42 11.91
C THR A 14 -8.79 8.37 11.35
N PHE A 15 -8.76 8.18 10.03
CA PHE A 15 -8.06 7.05 9.43
C PHE A 15 -7.13 7.43 8.27
N VAL A 16 -5.95 6.82 8.29
CA VAL A 16 -5.07 6.64 7.13
C VAL A 16 -4.98 5.15 6.78
N ILE A 17 -4.29 4.85 5.68
CA ILE A 17 -4.05 3.48 5.23
C ILE A 17 -2.56 3.17 5.36
N GLU A 18 -2.24 2.02 5.95
CA GLU A 18 -0.96 1.38 5.74
C GLU A 18 -1.12 0.19 4.82
N MET A 19 -0.18 0.01 3.90
CA MET A 19 -0.16 -1.10 2.95
C MET A 19 1.25 -1.46 2.51
N VAL A 20 1.43 -2.68 2.00
CA VAL A 20 2.58 -3.02 1.17
C VAL A 20 2.27 -2.64 -0.28
N TYR A 21 3.20 -1.91 -0.89
CA TYR A 21 3.13 -1.52 -2.29
C TYR A 21 4.31 -2.09 -3.07
N THR A 22 4.01 -2.79 -4.15
CA THR A 22 5.00 -3.28 -5.12
C THR A 22 5.19 -2.25 -6.22
N ASP A 23 6.40 -1.74 -6.41
CA ASP A 23 6.67 -0.79 -7.48
C ASP A 23 6.81 -1.46 -8.86
N SER A 24 7.07 -0.69 -9.91
CA SER A 24 7.25 -1.23 -11.26
C SER A 24 8.50 -2.08 -11.45
N LYS A 25 9.44 -2.04 -10.50
CA LYS A 25 10.66 -2.86 -10.48
C LYS A 25 10.48 -4.12 -9.63
N GLY A 26 9.27 -4.38 -9.13
CA GLY A 26 8.97 -5.51 -8.25
C GLY A 26 9.40 -5.31 -6.79
N GLN A 27 9.87 -4.11 -6.41
CA GLN A 27 10.33 -3.84 -5.05
C GLN A 27 9.14 -3.55 -4.14
N GLN A 28 9.09 -4.25 -3.00
CA GLN A 28 8.04 -4.07 -2.01
C GLN A 28 8.45 -3.07 -0.94
N SER A 29 7.50 -2.18 -0.61
CA SER A 29 7.68 -1.20 0.45
C SER A 29 6.40 -1.04 1.25
N ARG A 30 6.50 -0.92 2.57
CA ARG A 30 5.38 -0.51 3.43
C ARG A 30 5.21 1.00 3.30
N ARG A 31 3.97 1.42 3.08
CA ARG A 31 3.58 2.81 2.79
C ARG A 31 2.42 3.21 3.66
N THR A 32 2.49 4.40 4.21
CA THR A 32 1.34 5.07 4.82
C THR A 32 0.82 6.13 3.86
N ILE A 33 -0.48 6.11 3.59
CA ILE A 33 -1.14 7.01 2.63
C ILE A 33 -2.46 7.53 3.20
N SER A 34 -2.85 8.74 2.80
CA SER A 34 -4.22 9.26 2.97
C SER A 34 -4.93 9.22 1.60
N PRO A 35 -5.86 8.27 1.39
CA PRO A 35 -6.61 8.15 0.14
C PRO A 35 -7.46 9.40 -0.17
N ILE A 36 -7.43 9.87 -1.42
CA ILE A 36 -8.20 11.06 -1.85
C ILE A 36 -9.41 10.63 -2.69
N ARG A 37 -9.18 9.88 -3.78
CA ARG A 37 -10.25 9.39 -4.67
C ARG A 37 -9.80 8.23 -5.53
N PHE A 38 -10.74 7.43 -6.03
CA PHE A 38 -10.48 6.54 -7.16
C PHE A 38 -10.40 7.35 -8.46
N VAL A 39 -9.40 7.04 -9.29
CA VAL A 39 -9.21 7.65 -10.62
C VAL A 39 -9.75 6.73 -11.72
N SER A 40 -9.71 5.42 -11.47
CA SER A 40 -10.34 4.38 -12.27
C SER A 40 -10.60 3.14 -11.40
N ASP A 41 -11.11 2.05 -11.98
CA ASP A 41 -11.41 0.82 -11.23
C ASP A 41 -10.21 0.15 -10.56
N ASP A 42 -9.00 0.38 -11.09
CA ASP A 42 -7.71 -0.16 -10.59
C ASP A 42 -6.73 0.93 -10.14
N ARG A 43 -7.13 2.20 -10.10
CA ARG A 43 -6.24 3.29 -9.68
C ARG A 43 -6.86 4.21 -8.66
N MET A 44 -6.01 4.66 -7.73
CA MET A 44 -6.36 5.61 -6.69
C MET A 44 -5.33 6.73 -6.63
N LEU A 45 -5.80 7.96 -6.42
CA LEU A 45 -4.98 9.09 -6.01
C LEU A 45 -4.98 9.16 -4.48
N ALA A 46 -3.80 9.27 -3.88
CA ALA A 46 -3.62 9.40 -2.44
C ALA A 46 -2.44 10.31 -2.12
N LEU A 47 -2.49 11.02 -0.99
CA LEU A 47 -1.32 11.67 -0.42
C LEU A 47 -0.40 10.58 0.14
N CYS A 48 0.83 10.49 -0.37
CA CYS A 48 1.81 9.55 0.18
C CYS A 48 2.55 10.21 1.34
N LEU A 49 2.26 9.79 2.58
CA LEU A 49 2.85 10.40 3.77
C LEU A 49 4.36 10.11 3.88
N CYS A 50 4.87 9.14 3.12
CA CYS A 50 6.32 8.87 3.03
C CYS A 50 7.07 9.78 2.06
N ARG A 51 6.37 10.40 1.11
CA ARG A 51 6.96 11.25 0.06
C ARG A 51 6.45 12.68 0.09
N GLU A 52 5.47 12.95 0.97
CA GLU A 52 4.87 14.27 1.19
C GLU A 52 4.23 14.86 -0.07
N GLU A 53 3.77 14.00 -0.98
CA GLU A 53 3.21 14.40 -2.26
C GLU A 53 2.01 13.50 -2.68
N PRO A 54 1.04 14.03 -3.45
CA PRO A 54 0.00 13.21 -4.07
C PRO A 54 0.60 12.26 -5.11
N ARG A 55 0.26 10.97 -5.02
CA ARG A 55 0.70 9.93 -5.97
C ARG A 55 -0.45 9.02 -6.37
N GLN A 56 -0.36 8.49 -7.58
CA GLN A 56 -1.26 7.44 -8.04
C GLN A 56 -0.72 6.06 -7.66
N PHE A 57 -1.60 5.21 -7.15
CA PHE A 57 -1.32 3.82 -6.78
C PHE A 57 -2.20 2.88 -7.62
N TYR A 58 -1.60 1.81 -8.13
CA TYR A 58 -2.31 0.69 -8.75
C TYR A 58 -2.82 -0.23 -7.65
N LEU A 59 -4.13 -0.49 -7.64
CA LEU A 59 -4.76 -1.32 -6.60
C LEU A 59 -4.26 -2.77 -6.68
N SER A 60 -4.06 -3.29 -7.89
CA SER A 60 -3.41 -4.58 -8.17
C SER A 60 -2.00 -4.75 -7.56
N ARG A 61 -1.32 -3.66 -7.16
CA ARG A 61 0.01 -3.68 -6.54
C ARG A 61 0.01 -3.42 -5.03
N CYS A 62 -1.18 -3.30 -4.44
CA CYS A 62 -1.37 -3.07 -3.02
C CYS A 62 -1.72 -4.40 -2.33
N SER A 63 -1.05 -4.71 -1.23
CA SER A 63 -1.33 -5.86 -0.37
C SER A 63 -1.23 -5.46 1.10
N ASP A 64 -1.71 -6.32 2.00
CA ASP A 64 -1.68 -6.08 3.45
C ASP A 64 -2.25 -4.71 3.85
N VAL A 65 -3.44 -4.38 3.31
CA VAL A 65 -4.08 -3.08 3.47
C VAL A 65 -4.83 -3.03 4.80
N ARG A 66 -4.44 -2.09 5.67
CA ARG A 66 -5.05 -1.87 6.99
C ARG A 66 -5.35 -0.40 7.25
N LEU A 67 -6.42 -0.16 8.02
CA LEU A 67 -6.71 1.16 8.60
C LEU A 67 -5.77 1.41 9.77
N VAL A 68 -5.23 2.62 9.85
CA VAL A 68 -4.40 3.10 10.97
C VAL A 68 -5.00 4.41 11.48
N PRO A 69 -5.09 4.62 12.80
CA PRO A 69 -5.52 5.91 13.36
C PRO A 69 -4.64 7.04 12.84
N ALA A 70 -5.25 8.07 12.23
CA ALA A 70 -4.51 9.19 11.68
C ALA A 70 -3.73 9.97 12.76
N ALA A 71 -4.24 9.99 14.00
CA ALA A 71 -3.59 10.61 15.15
C ALA A 71 -2.24 9.97 15.54
N GLU A 72 -1.96 8.74 15.10
CA GLU A 72 -0.70 8.03 15.37
C GLU A 72 0.37 8.27 14.29
N VAL A 73 0.05 9.08 13.27
CA VAL A 73 0.86 9.21 12.06
C VAL A 73 1.22 10.67 11.83
N MET A 74 2.51 10.94 11.65
CA MET A 74 3.03 12.26 11.33
C MET A 74 3.91 12.19 10.08
N MET A 75 3.74 13.15 9.16
CA MET A 75 4.63 13.25 8.00
C MET A 75 6.00 13.84 8.40
N PRO A 76 7.11 13.36 7.81
CA PRO A 76 7.20 12.23 6.89
C PRO A 76 7.20 10.87 7.61
N MET A 77 6.52 9.89 7.01
CA MET A 77 6.58 8.49 7.46
C MET A 77 7.75 7.75 6.79
N PRO A 78 8.48 6.87 7.52
CA PRO A 78 9.58 6.12 6.92
C PRO A 78 9.09 5.17 5.82
N ILE A 79 9.83 5.10 4.72
CA ILE A 79 9.67 4.03 3.74
C ILE A 79 10.37 2.78 4.27
N GLN A 80 9.61 1.75 4.61
CA GLN A 80 10.19 0.48 5.03
C GLN A 80 10.24 -0.47 3.83
N THR A 81 11.41 -0.97 3.48
CA THR A 81 11.53 -2.04 2.48
C THR A 81 11.03 -3.34 3.08
N VAL A 82 10.18 -4.05 2.34
CA VAL A 82 9.75 -5.40 2.74
C VAL A 82 10.65 -6.35 1.97
N PRO A 83 11.44 -7.21 2.65
CA PRO A 83 12.21 -8.24 1.96
C PRO A 83 11.24 -9.10 1.17
N ALA A 84 11.53 -9.31 -0.11
CA ALA A 84 10.71 -10.17 -0.95
C ALA A 84 10.52 -11.52 -0.24
N PRO A 85 9.30 -12.09 -0.21
CA PRO A 85 9.12 -13.42 0.32
C PRO A 85 10.08 -14.35 -0.43
N ALA A 86 10.89 -15.11 0.30
CA ALA A 86 11.77 -16.10 -0.30
C ALA A 86 10.90 -17.02 -1.17
N THR A 87 11.05 -16.90 -2.49
CA THR A 87 10.41 -17.79 -3.44
C THR A 87 10.73 -19.21 -2.98
N HIS A 88 9.74 -19.94 -2.47
CA HIS A 88 9.89 -21.37 -2.30
C HIS A 88 9.98 -21.94 -3.70
N VAL A 89 11.21 -22.06 -4.21
CA VAL A 89 11.50 -22.85 -5.40
C VAL A 89 11.24 -24.28 -4.97
N ILE A 90 10.05 -24.81 -5.30
CA ILE A 90 9.82 -26.25 -5.25
C ILE A 90 10.69 -26.82 -6.37
N PRO A 91 11.76 -27.58 -6.07
CA PRO A 91 12.52 -28.21 -7.14
C PRO A 91 11.62 -29.19 -7.87
N ALA A 92 11.45 -28.98 -9.16
CA ALA A 92 10.83 -29.95 -10.07
C ALA A 92 11.79 -31.13 -10.28
N VAL A 93 11.96 -31.99 -9.29
CA VAL A 93 12.65 -33.28 -9.43
C VAL A 93 11.95 -34.33 -8.58
N ALA A 94 11.17 -35.20 -9.23
CA ALA A 94 11.11 -36.66 -9.03
C ALA A 94 9.76 -37.21 -9.54
N LEU A 95 9.65 -37.35 -10.86
CA LEU A 95 8.86 -38.41 -11.48
C LEU A 95 9.79 -39.07 -12.50
N ALA A 96 10.56 -40.02 -11.97
CA ALA A 96 11.25 -41.05 -12.74
C ALA A 96 10.52 -42.37 -12.48
#